data_AF-A0A9R1VF04-F1
#
_entry.id   AF-A0A9R1VF04-F1
#
_cell.length_a   1.000
_cell.length_b   1.000
_cell.length_c   1.000
_cell.angle_alpha   90.00
_cell.angle_beta   90.00
_cell.angle_gamma   90.00
#
_symmetry.space_group_name_H-M   'P 1'
#
loop_
_entity.id
_entity.type
_entity.pdbx_description
1 polymer ?
#
loop_
_entity_poly.entity_id
_entity_poly.type
_entity_poly.pdbx_seq_one_letter_code
_entity_poly.pdbx_strand_id
1 'polypeptide(L)'
;MVRPIRPKRLSLMRVGPIRAHLRSQMSSLLMFTNALEFLVVTQRSRLNWEVDGDENTKFLHGIVNNNKRKNRIHGFTIDGVWVNEPSKLKQEILEFFSNKFDEPLYNRPKLISNRFKRISDFDRDSLTKAFSEMEIKDAIWCCGNNNASGPDEFTLKFLQH
;
A
#
# COMPACT_ATOMS: atom_id res chain seq x y z
N MET A 1 62.91 -19.94 -15.39
CA MET A 1 62.43 -18.55 -15.19
C MET A 1 61.53 -18.15 -16.36
N VAL A 2 60.22 -18.24 -16.18
CA VAL A 2 59.22 -17.90 -17.22
C VAL A 2 58.79 -16.44 -17.01
N ARG A 3 58.98 -15.58 -18.02
CA ARG A 3 58.57 -14.17 -17.93
C ARG A 3 57.04 -14.07 -18.04
N PRO A 4 56.35 -13.26 -17.23
CA PRO A 4 54.91 -13.12 -17.31
C PRO A 4 54.52 -12.30 -18.56
N ILE A 5 53.56 -12.82 -19.33
CA ILE A 5 52.93 -12.13 -20.45
C ILE A 5 52.11 -10.98 -19.88
N ARG A 6 52.50 -9.74 -20.18
CA ARG A 6 51.70 -8.56 -19.83
C ARG A 6 50.36 -8.63 -20.58
N PRO A 7 49.21 -8.50 -19.90
CA PRO A 7 47.93 -8.46 -20.60
C PRO A 7 47.91 -7.20 -21.47
N LYS A 8 47.61 -7.36 -22.76
CA LYS A 8 47.28 -6.22 -23.63
C LYS A 8 46.09 -5.52 -22.99
N ARG A 9 46.33 -4.29 -22.53
CA ARG A 9 45.31 -3.37 -22.02
C ARG A 9 44.25 -3.25 -23.11
N LEU A 10 43.11 -3.93 -22.97
CA LEU A 10 41.91 -3.65 -23.76
C LEU A 10 41.66 -2.16 -23.56
N SER A 11 41.97 -1.37 -24.58
CA SER A 11 41.63 0.05 -24.59
C SER A 11 40.13 0.11 -24.38
N LEU A 12 39.70 0.61 -23.21
CA LEU A 12 38.35 1.13 -23.06
C LEU A 12 38.13 2.03 -24.27
N MET A 13 37.30 1.59 -25.22
CA MET A 13 36.80 2.46 -26.26
C MET A 13 36.07 3.59 -25.52
N ARG A 14 36.75 4.72 -25.37
CA ARG A 14 36.13 5.96 -24.92
C ARG A 14 34.93 6.15 -25.85
N VAL A 15 33.73 5.98 -25.30
CA VAL A 15 32.49 6.26 -26.01
C VAL A 15 32.60 7.72 -26.42
N GLY A 16 32.83 7.97 -27.72
CA GLY A 16 33.07 9.33 -28.21
C GLY A 16 31.92 10.27 -27.85
N PRO A 17 32.17 11.59 -27.77
CA PRO A 17 31.17 12.58 -27.35
C PRO A 17 29.87 12.49 -28.16
N ILE A 18 29.97 12.16 -29.44
CA ILE A 18 28.83 11.95 -30.35
C ILE A 18 27.96 10.75 -29.92
N ARG A 19 28.57 9.63 -29.53
CA ARG A 19 27.83 8.44 -29.06
C ARG A 19 27.19 8.67 -27.69
N ALA A 20 27.85 9.41 -26.81
CA ALA A 20 27.29 9.79 -25.52
C ALA A 20 26.09 10.75 -25.69
N HIS A 21 26.21 11.72 -26.60
CA HIS A 21 25.14 12.64 -26.96
C HIS A 21 23.92 11.93 -27.57
N LEU A 22 24.14 11.03 -28.54
CA LEU A 22 23.07 10.22 -29.13
C LEU A 22 22.36 9.33 -28.09
N ARG A 23 23.10 8.71 -27.16
CA ARG A 23 22.49 7.93 -26.06
C ARG A 23 21.65 8.79 -25.13
N SER A 24 22.12 9.98 -24.78
CA SER A 24 21.37 10.94 -23.96
C SER A 24 20.05 11.33 -24.65
N GLN A 25 20.11 11.68 -25.95
CA GLN A 25 18.92 11.98 -26.74
C GLN A 25 17.94 10.80 -26.81
N MET A 26 18.42 9.58 -27.06
CA MET A 26 17.54 8.40 -27.10
C MET A 26 16.91 8.10 -25.73
N SER A 27 17.66 8.27 -24.63
CA SER A 27 17.12 8.11 -23.29
C SER A 27 16.05 9.16 -22.98
N SER A 28 16.26 10.41 -23.39
CA SER A 28 15.26 11.47 -23.23
C SER A 28 13.99 11.18 -24.04
N LEU A 29 14.14 10.74 -25.28
CA LEU A 29 13.01 10.37 -26.14
C LEU A 29 12.22 9.19 -25.54
N LEU A 30 12.91 8.15 -25.05
CA LEU A 30 12.27 7.00 -24.41
C LEU A 30 11.51 7.38 -23.13
N MET A 31 12.09 8.26 -22.31
CA MET A 31 11.39 8.77 -21.11
C MET A 31 10.13 9.54 -21.50
N PHE A 32 10.20 10.34 -22.58
CA PHE A 32 9.05 11.09 -23.09
C PHE A 32 7.96 10.16 -23.64
N THR A 33 8.31 9.13 -24.41
CA THR A 33 7.33 8.16 -24.93
C THR A 33 6.67 7.37 -23.81
N ASN A 34 7.44 6.90 -22.83
CA ASN A 34 6.88 6.18 -21.68
C ASN A 34 5.93 7.08 -20.85
N ALA A 35 6.28 8.36 -20.69
CA ALA A 35 5.42 9.33 -20.00
C ALA A 35 4.10 9.56 -20.76
N LEU A 36 4.15 9.64 -22.09
CA LEU A 36 2.95 9.74 -22.93
C LEU A 36 2.09 8.48 -22.87
N GLU A 37 2.70 7.29 -22.96
CA GLU A 37 1.98 6.02 -22.82
C GLU A 37 1.30 5.92 -21.46
N PHE A 38 2.01 6.26 -20.39
CA PHE A 38 1.44 6.30 -19.04
C PHE A 38 0.26 7.26 -18.94
N LEU A 39 0.39 8.47 -19.51
CA LEU A 39 -0.70 9.46 -19.53
C LEU A 39 -1.93 8.94 -20.27
N VAL A 40 -1.74 8.34 -21.45
CA VAL A 40 -2.83 7.77 -22.27
C VAL A 40 -3.52 6.63 -21.53
N VAL A 41 -2.76 5.71 -20.91
CA VAL A 41 -3.31 4.62 -20.11
C VAL A 41 -4.12 5.17 -18.93
N THR A 42 -3.60 6.17 -18.24
CA THR A 42 -4.28 6.81 -17.09
C THR A 42 -5.57 7.52 -17.50
N GLN A 43 -5.58 8.20 -18.65
CA GLN A 43 -6.80 8.83 -19.16
C GLN A 43 -7.83 7.79 -19.58
N ARG A 44 -7.41 6.73 -20.29
CA ARG A 44 -8.30 5.63 -20.68
C ARG A 44 -8.88 4.91 -19.47
N SER A 45 -8.08 4.67 -18.42
CA SER A 45 -8.60 4.03 -17.20
C SER A 45 -9.63 4.91 -16.48
N ARG A 46 -9.46 6.24 -16.49
CA ARG A 46 -10.45 7.17 -15.93
C ARG A 46 -11.74 7.21 -16.73
N LEU A 47 -11.64 7.29 -18.06
CA LEU A 47 -12.81 7.25 -18.93
C LEU A 47 -13.57 5.92 -18.80
N ASN A 48 -12.84 4.80 -18.76
CA ASN A 48 -13.45 3.49 -18.52
C ASN A 48 -14.11 3.44 -17.13
N TRP A 49 -13.48 3.99 -16.09
CA TRP A 49 -14.08 4.09 -14.76
C TRP A 49 -15.35 4.95 -14.74
N GLU A 50 -15.37 6.05 -15.50
CA GLU A 50 -16.55 6.93 -15.62
C GLU A 50 -17.70 6.27 -16.39
N VAL A 51 -17.38 5.48 -17.43
CA VAL A 51 -18.37 4.75 -18.25
C VAL A 51 -18.88 3.50 -17.56
N ASP A 52 -17.98 2.71 -16.95
CA ASP A 52 -18.31 1.44 -16.31
C ASP A 52 -18.80 1.64 -14.86
N GLY A 53 -18.53 2.79 -14.25
CA GLY A 53 -18.93 3.11 -12.87
C GLY A 53 -18.45 2.08 -11.84
N ASP A 54 -19.19 1.96 -10.73
CA ASP A 54 -19.07 0.86 -9.77
C ASP A 54 -19.89 -0.37 -10.20
N GLU A 55 -20.13 -0.57 -11.51
CA GLU A 55 -20.72 -1.82 -12.00
C GLU A 55 -19.73 -2.96 -11.81
N ASN A 56 -19.76 -3.49 -10.59
CA ASN A 56 -19.09 -4.65 -10.03
C ASN A 56 -18.40 -5.50 -11.10
N THR A 57 -17.20 -5.06 -11.50
CA THR A 57 -16.52 -5.64 -12.64
C THR A 57 -16.37 -7.14 -12.40
N LYS A 58 -16.61 -7.97 -13.44
CA LYS A 58 -16.39 -9.43 -13.36
C LYS A 58 -15.04 -9.78 -12.70
N PHE A 59 -14.06 -8.89 -12.85
CA PHE A 59 -12.78 -8.90 -12.16
C PHE A 59 -12.90 -8.83 -10.62
N LEU A 60 -13.54 -7.80 -10.06
CA LEU A 60 -13.74 -7.66 -8.61
C LEU A 60 -14.56 -8.82 -8.04
N HIS A 61 -15.64 -9.22 -8.72
CA HIS A 61 -16.39 -10.43 -8.37
C HIS A 61 -15.52 -11.69 -8.41
N GLY A 62 -14.62 -11.80 -9.39
CA GLY A 62 -13.64 -12.89 -9.48
C GLY A 62 -12.70 -12.93 -8.28
N ILE A 63 -12.19 -11.77 -7.85
CA ILE A 63 -11.35 -11.64 -6.65
C ILE A 63 -12.14 -12.06 -5.40
N VAL A 64 -13.35 -11.52 -5.22
CA VAL A 64 -14.22 -11.85 -4.07
C VAL A 64 -14.54 -13.34 -4.04
N ASN A 65 -14.89 -13.95 -5.17
CA ASN A 65 -15.20 -15.37 -5.25
C ASN A 65 -13.97 -16.24 -4.99
N ASN A 66 -12.80 -15.84 -5.48
CA ASN A 66 -11.55 -16.54 -5.18
C ASN A 66 -11.21 -16.46 -3.69
N ASN A 67 -11.38 -15.29 -3.06
CA ASN A 67 -11.18 -15.12 -1.62
C ASN A 67 -12.18 -15.94 -0.81
N LYS A 68 -13.47 -15.91 -1.18
CA LYS A 68 -14.51 -16.76 -0.57
C LYS A 68 -14.16 -18.24 -0.67
N ARG A 69 -13.67 -18.70 -1.82
CA ARG A 69 -13.27 -20.10 -2.03
C ARG A 69 -12.05 -20.47 -1.19
N LYS A 70 -11.00 -19.63 -1.19
CA LYS A 70 -9.76 -19.88 -0.43
C LYS A 70 -9.98 -19.84 1.08
N ASN A 71 -10.83 -18.92 1.56
CA ASN A 71 -11.08 -18.71 2.98
C ASN A 71 -12.28 -19.52 3.49
N ARG A 72 -12.86 -20.41 2.67
CA ARG A 72 -13.98 -21.23 3.12
C ARG A 72 -13.49 -22.26 4.13
N ILE A 73 -13.90 -22.08 5.37
CA ILE A 73 -13.69 -23.06 6.43
C ILE A 73 -14.70 -24.20 6.20
N HIS A 74 -14.20 -25.37 5.81
CA HIS A 74 -15.02 -26.56 5.56
C HIS A 74 -15.41 -27.31 6.85
N GLY A 75 -14.64 -27.09 7.91
CA GLY A 75 -14.73 -27.81 9.17
C GLY A 75 -13.37 -27.83 9.86
N PHE A 76 -13.37 -28.32 11.08
CA PHE A 76 -12.15 -28.62 11.83
C PHE A 76 -12.42 -29.78 12.78
N THR A 77 -11.34 -30.38 13.26
CA THR A 77 -11.40 -31.48 14.22
C THR A 77 -11.49 -30.93 15.63
N ILE A 78 -12.56 -31.28 16.34
CA ILE A 78 -12.78 -30.97 17.76
C ILE A 78 -12.71 -32.31 18.50
N ASP A 79 -11.80 -32.45 19.47
CA ASP A 79 -11.64 -33.68 20.27
C ASP A 79 -11.53 -34.98 19.46
N GLY A 80 -10.87 -34.92 18.29
CA GLY A 80 -10.70 -36.06 17.39
C GLY A 80 -11.88 -36.33 16.45
N VAL A 81 -12.98 -35.57 16.55
CA VAL A 81 -14.16 -35.68 15.67
C VAL A 81 -14.17 -34.56 14.65
N TRP A 82 -14.34 -34.91 13.37
CA TRP A 82 -14.51 -33.93 12.31
C TRP A 82 -15.89 -33.27 12.40
N VAL A 83 -15.92 -31.96 12.63
CA VAL A 83 -17.16 -31.17 12.68
C VAL A 83 -17.22 -30.27 11.46
N ASN A 84 -18.39 -30.22 10.81
CA ASN A 84 -18.67 -29.37 9.65
C ASN A 84 -19.95 -28.52 9.80
N GLU A 85 -20.62 -28.63 10.95
CA GLU A 85 -21.87 -27.94 11.22
C GLU A 85 -21.62 -26.44 11.49
N PRO A 86 -22.14 -25.51 10.67
CA PRO A 86 -21.77 -24.09 10.76
C PRO A 86 -22.01 -23.45 12.13
N SER A 87 -23.08 -23.84 12.83
CA SER A 87 -23.40 -23.31 14.17
C SER A 87 -22.33 -23.71 15.20
N LYS A 88 -21.94 -25.00 15.20
CA LYS A 88 -20.88 -25.50 16.09
C LYS A 88 -19.52 -24.90 15.74
N LEU A 89 -19.19 -24.77 14.46
CA LEU A 89 -17.93 -24.15 14.05
C LEU A 89 -17.82 -22.71 14.53
N LYS A 90 -18.90 -21.92 14.40
CA LYS A 90 -18.94 -20.54 14.90
C LYS A 90 -18.78 -20.48 16.40
N GLN A 91 -19.47 -21.35 17.14
CA GLN A 91 -19.40 -21.41 18.59
C GLN A 91 -17.98 -21.73 19.05
N GLU A 92 -17.35 -22.78 18.50
CA GLU A 92 -16.00 -23.19 18.89
C GLU A 92 -14.96 -22.12 18.56
N ILE A 93 -15.04 -21.50 17.37
CA ILE A 93 -14.15 -20.39 17.00
C ILE A 93 -14.29 -19.23 17.99
N LEU A 94 -15.52 -18.87 18.33
CA LEU A 94 -15.81 -17.79 19.27
C LEU A 94 -15.23 -18.12 20.64
N GLU A 95 -15.51 -19.30 21.18
CA GLU A 95 -15.01 -19.74 22.48
C GLU A 95 -13.48 -19.80 22.53
N PHE A 96 -12.85 -20.34 21.48
CA PHE A 96 -11.39 -20.37 21.35
C PHE A 96 -10.78 -18.97 21.40
N PHE A 97 -11.29 -18.02 20.62
CA PHE A 97 -10.74 -16.67 20.60
C PHE A 97 -11.11 -15.84 21.82
N SER A 98 -12.32 -16.01 22.37
CA SER A 98 -12.72 -15.42 23.64
C SER A 98 -11.75 -15.84 24.75
N ASN A 99 -11.48 -17.13 24.89
CA ASN A 99 -10.55 -17.64 25.90
C ASN A 99 -9.10 -17.21 25.63
N LYS A 100 -8.69 -17.15 24.36
CA LYS A 100 -7.33 -16.77 23.98
C LYS A 100 -7.03 -15.30 24.20
N PHE A 101 -8.03 -14.43 24.00
CA PHE A 101 -7.92 -12.99 24.18
C PHE A 101 -8.47 -12.50 25.52
N ASP A 102 -8.94 -13.41 26.37
CA ASP A 102 -9.30 -13.07 27.73
C ASP A 102 -8.05 -12.55 28.46
N GLU A 103 -8.20 -11.40 29.11
CA GLU A 103 -7.10 -10.81 29.87
C GLU A 103 -7.17 -11.34 31.31
N PRO A 104 -6.26 -12.24 31.71
CA PRO A 104 -6.31 -12.85 33.05
C PRO A 104 -5.98 -11.85 34.17
N LEU A 105 -5.46 -10.66 33.82
CA LEU A 105 -5.01 -9.65 34.76
C LEU A 105 -6.06 -8.53 34.88
N TYR A 106 -6.95 -8.65 35.87
CA TYR A 106 -7.89 -7.57 36.24
C TYR A 106 -7.20 -6.25 36.59
N ASN A 107 -5.98 -6.31 37.12
CA ASN A 107 -5.19 -5.12 37.45
C ASN A 107 -3.85 -5.16 36.70
N ARG A 108 -3.86 -4.69 35.45
CA ARG A 108 -2.64 -4.62 34.62
C ARG A 108 -1.65 -3.60 35.22
N PRO A 109 -0.42 -4.02 35.56
CA PRO A 109 0.59 -3.09 36.04
C PRO A 109 0.90 -2.07 34.95
N LYS A 110 0.85 -0.78 35.31
CA LYS A 110 1.23 0.29 34.40
C LYS A 110 2.73 0.20 34.14
N LEU A 111 3.11 0.28 32.86
CA LEU A 111 4.52 0.41 32.44
C LEU A 111 5.04 1.81 32.82
N ILE A 112 5.34 1.99 34.10
CA ILE A 112 5.94 3.20 34.67
C ILE A 112 7.44 2.91 34.81
N SER A 113 8.20 3.28 33.78
CA SER A 113 9.66 3.18 33.81
C SER A 113 10.26 4.34 33.04
N ASN A 114 11.24 5.01 33.66
CA ASN A 114 12.03 6.07 33.04
C ASN A 114 12.98 5.57 31.94
N ARG A 115 13.04 4.26 31.69
CA ARG A 115 13.87 3.67 30.63
C ARG A 115 13.22 3.73 29.25
N PHE A 116 11.91 3.93 29.18
CA PHE A 116 11.21 4.08 27.91
C PHE A 116 11.22 5.55 27.49
N LYS A 117 11.56 5.78 26.22
CA LYS A 117 11.35 7.11 25.61
C LYS A 117 9.85 7.39 25.63
N ARG A 118 9.48 8.53 26.21
CA ARG A 118 8.11 9.04 26.24
C ARG A 118 8.08 10.32 25.42
N ILE A 119 6.98 10.53 24.71
CA ILE A 119 6.71 11.84 24.12
C ILE A 119 6.58 12.87 25.25
N SER A 120 6.93 14.13 24.96
CA SER A 120 6.76 15.18 25.97
C SER A 120 5.28 15.37 26.30
N ASP A 121 4.97 15.89 27.48
CA ASP A 121 3.58 16.22 27.81
C ASP A 121 2.98 17.21 26.82
N PHE A 122 3.81 18.12 26.29
CA PHE A 122 3.43 19.04 25.22
C PHE A 122 3.02 18.31 23.93
N ASP A 123 3.81 17.35 23.46
CA ASP A 123 3.50 16.59 22.24
C ASP A 123 2.25 15.72 22.45
N ARG A 124 2.12 15.11 23.64
CA ARG A 124 0.95 14.32 24.02
C ARG A 124 -0.33 15.15 23.96
N ASP A 125 -0.29 16.35 24.53
CA ASP A 125 -1.42 17.28 24.47
C ASP A 125 -1.65 17.76 23.04
N SER A 126 -0.59 18.02 22.26
CA SER A 126 -0.71 18.41 20.86
C SER A 126 -1.39 17.35 19.99
N LEU A 127 -1.08 16.07 20.19
CA LEU A 127 -1.67 14.96 19.43
C LEU A 127 -3.15 14.70 19.76
N THR A 128 -3.64 15.24 20.87
CA THR A 128 -5.05 15.08 21.32
C THR A 128 -5.88 16.35 21.13
N LYS A 129 -5.28 17.44 20.66
CA LYS A 129 -6.01 18.67 20.32
C LYS A 129 -6.91 18.45 19.10
N ALA A 130 -8.01 19.21 19.07
CA ALA A 130 -8.84 19.31 17.88
C ALA A 130 -8.05 19.99 16.75
N PHE A 131 -8.30 19.56 15.51
CA PHE A 131 -7.72 20.17 14.33
C PHE A 131 -8.21 21.62 14.16
N SER A 132 -7.28 22.51 13.87
CA SER A 132 -7.58 23.89 13.50
C SER A 132 -7.96 24.00 12.02
N GLU A 133 -8.71 25.05 11.66
CA GLU A 133 -9.04 25.33 10.25
C GLU A 133 -7.78 25.51 9.39
N MET A 134 -6.73 26.13 9.96
CA MET A 134 -5.46 26.32 9.26
C MET A 134 -4.78 24.98 8.96
N GLU A 135 -4.71 24.07 9.93
CA GLU A 135 -4.13 22.73 9.71
C GLU A 135 -4.92 21.94 8.66
N ILE A 136 -6.24 22.05 8.66
CA ILE A 136 -7.10 21.40 7.66
C ILE A 136 -6.81 21.96 6.26
N LYS A 137 -6.71 23.28 6.11
CA LYS A 137 -6.34 23.91 4.84
C LYS A 137 -4.94 23.49 4.40
N ASP A 138 -3.94 23.58 5.26
CA ASP A 138 -2.58 23.18 4.93
C ASP A 138 -2.50 21.71 4.51
N ALA A 139 -3.24 20.82 5.17
CA ALA A 139 -3.33 19.42 4.79
C ALA A 139 -3.95 19.24 3.39
N ILE A 140 -5.05 19.93 3.09
CA ILE A 140 -5.72 19.88 1.78
C ILE A 140 -4.79 20.40 0.66
N TRP A 141 -4.03 21.47 0.90
CA TRP A 141 -3.09 22.02 -0.08
C TRP A 141 -1.80 21.19 -0.21
N CYS A 142 -1.38 20.49 0.85
CA CYS A 142 -0.28 19.52 0.79
C CYS A 142 -0.64 18.27 -0.04
N CYS A 143 -1.93 17.93 -0.17
CA CYS A 143 -2.36 16.82 -1.01
C CYS A 143 -2.20 17.16 -2.50
N GLY A 144 -1.44 16.33 -3.23
CA GLY A 144 -1.22 16.55 -4.66
C GLY A 144 -2.49 16.42 -5.51
N ASN A 145 -2.52 17.00 -6.71
CA ASN A 145 -3.72 17.08 -7.56
C ASN A 145 -4.18 15.77 -8.23
N ASN A 146 -3.56 14.63 -7.89
CA ASN A 146 -3.80 13.35 -8.58
C ASN A 146 -4.58 12.34 -7.73
N ASN A 147 -5.36 12.81 -6.77
CA ASN A 147 -6.14 11.94 -5.89
C ASN A 147 -7.36 11.38 -6.63
N ALA A 148 -7.74 10.15 -6.29
CA ALA A 148 -9.00 9.58 -6.75
C ALA A 148 -10.18 10.35 -6.13
N SER A 149 -11.26 10.51 -6.88
CA SER A 149 -12.52 11.04 -6.33
C SER A 149 -13.10 10.04 -5.32
N GLY A 150 -13.75 10.56 -4.28
CA GLY A 150 -14.52 9.75 -3.36
C GLY A 150 -15.79 9.18 -4.01
N PRO A 151 -16.58 8.38 -3.28
CA PRO A 151 -17.89 7.90 -3.72
C PRO A 151 -18.93 9.01 -3.94
N ASP A 152 -18.61 10.23 -3.49
CA ASP A 152 -19.32 11.48 -3.72
C ASP A 152 -18.85 12.22 -4.99
N GLU A 153 -17.95 11.61 -5.78
CA GLU A 153 -17.40 12.10 -7.04
C GLU A 153 -16.53 13.37 -6.96
N PHE A 154 -16.45 14.04 -5.81
CA PHE A 154 -15.59 15.19 -5.61
C PHE A 154 -14.12 14.79 -5.45
N THR A 155 -13.25 15.42 -6.25
CA THR A 155 -11.79 15.30 -6.09
C THR A 155 -11.30 16.32 -5.06
N LEU A 156 -10.21 16.02 -4.34
CA LEU A 156 -9.56 16.98 -3.41
C LEU A 156 -9.26 18.36 -4.02
N LYS A 157 -9.08 18.44 -5.35
CA LYS A 157 -8.93 19.71 -6.08
C LYS A 157 -10.15 20.63 -5.97
N PHE A 158 -11.36 20.08 -5.78
CA PHE A 158 -12.58 20.84 -5.54
C PHE A 158 -12.52 21.59 -4.20
N LEU A 159 -11.88 21.00 -3.19
CA LEU A 159 -11.73 21.60 -1.85
C LEU A 159 -10.59 22.64 -1.77
N GLN A 160 -9.76 22.74 -2.80
CA GLN A 160 -8.67 23.73 -2.90
C GLN A 160 -9.11 25.05 -3.57
N HIS A 161 -10.39 25.17 -3.95
CA HIS A 161 -10.97 26.34 -4.62
C HIS A 161 -11.86 27.14 -3.65
#